data_AF-A0A1P8Q4A8-F1
#
_entry.id   AF-A0A1P8Q4A8-F1
#
_cell.length_a   1.000
_cell.length_b   1.000
_cell.length_c   1.000
_cell.angle_alpha   90.00
_cell.angle_beta   90.00
_cell.angle_gamma   90.00
#
_symmetry.space_group_name_H-M   'P 1'
#
loop_
_entity.id
_entity.type
_entity.pdbx_description
1 polymer ?
#
loop_
_entity_poly.entity_id
_entity_poly.type
_entity_poly.pdbx_seq_one_letter_code
_entity_poly.pdbx_strand_id
1 'polypeptide(L)'
;MNLEQTNNQFDYQDLVNKIYQNEEFDFVGIAIQSNNSPHSIKWQFVAGNTNERFRRIVLRSGIGIAGLVIRTGKPFWDNNLIEYEYSNKMYTPIAQNEHLHSAVAVPIIANTGIIIGVLLAGYHSNIEVSNKTAQTLSQYL
;
A
#
# COMPACT_ATOMS: atom_id res chain seq x y z
N MET A 1 -15.67 21.64 3.46
CA MET A 1 -14.58 21.07 2.63
C MET A 1 -13.30 21.65 3.21
N ASN A 2 -12.54 20.88 3.99
CA ASN A 2 -11.39 21.41 4.73
C ASN A 2 -10.21 21.59 3.79
N LEU A 3 -9.68 22.82 3.76
CA LEU A 3 -8.54 23.25 2.93
C LEU A 3 -7.24 22.48 3.23
N GLU A 4 -7.14 21.78 4.36
CA GLU A 4 -6.01 20.90 4.68
C GLU A 4 -6.00 19.58 3.91
N GLN A 5 -7.13 19.15 3.33
CA GLN A 5 -7.19 17.91 2.55
C GLN A 5 -6.62 18.07 1.13
N THR A 6 -6.49 19.31 0.64
CA THR A 6 -6.18 19.58 -0.76
C THR A 6 -4.67 19.61 -1.05
N ASN A 7 -3.82 19.88 -0.05
CA ASN A 7 -2.37 19.99 -0.26
C ASN A 7 -1.60 18.66 -0.27
N ASN A 8 -2.16 17.56 0.27
CA ASN A 8 -1.48 16.25 0.26
C ASN A 8 -1.83 15.38 -0.97
N GLN A 9 -2.88 15.72 -1.71
CA GLN A 9 -3.32 14.90 -2.85
C GLN A 9 -2.38 15.02 -4.06
N PHE A 10 -1.69 16.16 -4.18
CA PHE A 10 -0.71 16.41 -5.24
C PHE A 10 0.67 15.77 -4.98
N ASP A 11 1.01 15.40 -3.74
CA ASP A 11 2.32 14.82 -3.41
C ASP A 11 2.36 13.30 -3.61
N TYR A 12 1.31 12.59 -3.20
CA TYR A 12 1.35 11.12 -3.20
C TYR A 12 1.33 10.47 -4.59
N GLN A 13 0.70 11.09 -5.59
CA GLN A 13 0.77 10.55 -6.95
C GLN A 13 2.17 10.71 -7.54
N ASP A 14 2.81 11.85 -7.31
CA ASP A 14 4.20 12.09 -7.74
C ASP A 14 5.17 11.17 -6.98
N LEU A 15 4.90 10.90 -5.70
CA LEU A 15 5.67 9.97 -4.89
C LEU A 15 5.65 8.54 -5.46
N VAL A 16 4.46 7.98 -5.73
CA VAL A 16 4.38 6.61 -6.29
C VAL A 16 5.02 6.54 -7.69
N ASN A 17 4.86 7.60 -8.50
CA ASN A 17 5.51 7.69 -9.80
C ASN A 17 7.04 7.73 -9.67
N LYS A 18 7.57 8.52 -8.73
CA LYS A 18 9.00 8.63 -8.46
C LYS A 18 9.60 7.31 -8.01
N ILE A 19 8.95 6.60 -7.09
CA ILE A 19 9.41 5.29 -6.62
C ILE A 19 9.40 4.31 -7.79
N TYR A 20 8.31 4.25 -8.56
CA TYR A 20 8.19 3.35 -9.70
C TYR A 20 9.22 3.62 -10.81
N GLN A 21 9.67 4.87 -10.96
CA GLN A 21 10.69 5.24 -11.95
C GLN A 21 12.13 4.98 -11.48
N ASN A 22 12.38 5.05 -10.18
CA ASN A 22 13.74 4.97 -9.61
C ASN A 22 14.09 3.60 -9.04
N GLU A 23 13.08 2.80 -8.72
CA GLU A 23 13.23 1.44 -8.18
C GLU A 23 12.70 0.42 -9.18
N GLU A 24 13.08 -0.84 -9.02
CA GLU A 24 12.71 -1.93 -9.95
C GLU A 24 11.32 -2.53 -9.69
N PHE A 25 10.50 -1.91 -8.83
CA PHE A 25 9.17 -2.44 -8.49
C PHE A 25 8.24 -2.44 -9.70
N ASP A 26 7.49 -3.53 -9.86
CA ASP A 26 6.47 -3.63 -10.91
C ASP A 26 5.19 -2.86 -10.57
N PHE A 27 4.93 -2.65 -9.28
CA PHE A 27 3.76 -1.92 -8.80
C PHE A 27 4.10 -1.14 -7.54
N VAL A 28 3.60 0.10 -7.46
CA VAL A 28 3.65 0.94 -6.25
C VAL A 28 2.27 1.51 -5.98
N GLY A 29 1.83 1.50 -4.73
CA GLY A 29 0.52 2.02 -4.35
C GLY A 29 0.48 2.63 -2.96
N ILE A 30 -0.40 3.63 -2.78
CA ILE A 30 -0.69 4.24 -1.50
C ILE A 30 -2.16 4.03 -1.15
N ALA A 31 -2.38 3.45 0.04
CA ALA A 31 -3.68 3.36 0.67
C ALA A 31 -3.81 4.40 1.79
N ILE A 32 -4.91 5.15 1.80
CA ILE A 32 -5.19 6.18 2.82
C ILE A 32 -6.40 5.75 3.64
N GLN A 33 -6.31 5.94 4.96
CA GLN A 33 -7.43 5.75 5.88
C GLN A 33 -8.31 6.99 5.92
N SER A 34 -9.62 6.80 5.81
CA SER A 34 -10.59 7.88 6.01
C SER A 34 -10.64 8.32 7.47
N ASN A 35 -10.62 9.64 7.70
CA ASN A 35 -10.86 10.22 9.02
C ASN A 35 -12.32 10.08 9.47
N ASN A 36 -13.24 9.80 8.53
CA ASN A 36 -14.66 9.61 8.83
C ASN A 36 -14.94 8.15 9.13
N SER A 37 -15.78 7.89 10.13
CA SER A 37 -16.41 6.58 10.36
C SER A 37 -17.06 6.07 9.07
N PRO A 38 -16.82 4.82 8.64
CA PRO A 38 -16.25 3.70 9.40
C PRO A 38 -14.71 3.52 9.27
N HIS A 39 -13.96 4.59 9.03
CA HIS A 39 -12.50 4.58 8.86
C HIS A 39 -12.01 3.64 7.76
N SER A 40 -12.71 3.66 6.62
CA SER A 40 -12.38 2.83 5.47
C SER A 40 -11.00 3.18 4.92
N ILE A 41 -10.27 2.17 4.46
CA ILE A 41 -8.97 2.30 3.83
C ILE A 41 -9.13 2.00 2.34
N LYS A 42 -8.61 2.88 1.48
CA LYS A 42 -8.69 2.73 0.02
C LYS A 42 -7.36 3.03 -0.63
N TRP A 43 -7.02 2.27 -1.67
CA TRP A 43 -5.93 2.59 -2.58
C TRP A 43 -6.31 3.80 -3.43
N GLN A 44 -5.60 4.91 -3.25
CA GLN A 44 -5.94 6.18 -3.89
C GLN A 44 -4.95 6.56 -5.00
N PHE A 45 -3.68 6.21 -4.81
CA PHE A 45 -2.58 6.55 -5.72
C PHE A 45 -1.82 5.28 -6.06
N VAL A 46 -1.52 5.08 -7.34
CA VAL A 46 -0.78 3.90 -7.82
C VAL A 46 0.10 4.27 -9.01
N ALA A 47 1.15 3.47 -9.23
CA ALA A 47 1.98 3.45 -10.42
C ALA A 47 2.28 1.98 -10.79
N GLY A 48 2.38 1.68 -12.09
CA GLY A 48 2.56 0.30 -12.57
C GLY A 48 1.30 -0.57 -12.56
N ASN A 49 0.12 0.01 -12.27
CA ASN A 49 -1.13 -0.74 -12.24
C ASN A 49 -1.52 -1.26 -13.63
N THR A 50 -1.93 -2.51 -13.70
CA THR A 50 -2.38 -3.16 -14.95
C THR A 50 -3.82 -2.77 -15.31
N ASN A 51 -4.59 -2.31 -14.33
CA ASN A 51 -6.00 -1.97 -14.48
C ASN A 51 -6.46 -1.06 -13.32
N GLU A 52 -7.72 -0.60 -13.37
CA GLU A 52 -8.29 0.33 -12.37
C GLU A 52 -9.15 -0.36 -11.29
N ARG A 53 -9.16 -1.70 -11.20
CA ARG A 53 -9.99 -2.44 -10.25
C ARG A 53 -9.59 -2.18 -8.80
N PHE A 54 -8.33 -1.80 -8.55
CA PHE A 54 -7.86 -1.41 -7.22
C PHE A 54 -8.76 -0.34 -6.56
N ARG A 55 -9.38 0.55 -7.34
CA ARG A 55 -10.29 1.60 -6.83
C ARG A 55 -11.54 1.05 -6.14
N ARG A 56 -11.93 -0.19 -6.45
CA ARG A 56 -13.09 -0.86 -5.83
C ARG A 56 -12.74 -1.50 -4.48
N ILE A 57 -11.45 -1.60 -4.15
CA ILE A 57 -10.99 -2.18 -2.90
C ILE A 57 -11.31 -1.21 -1.76
N VAL A 58 -12.12 -1.67 -0.81
CA VAL A 58 -12.42 -0.95 0.43
C VAL A 58 -12.11 -1.87 1.60
N LEU A 59 -11.14 -1.47 2.42
CA LEU A 59 -10.66 -2.21 3.56
C LEU A 59 -11.06 -1.53 4.87
N ARG A 60 -10.92 -2.25 5.98
CA ARG A 60 -11.01 -1.72 7.34
C ARG A 60 -9.70 -2.02 8.08
N SER A 61 -9.46 -1.33 9.19
CA SER A 61 -8.30 -1.60 10.04
C SER A 61 -8.23 -3.09 10.39
N GLY A 62 -7.04 -3.67 10.24
CA GLY A 62 -6.78 -5.08 10.46
C GLY A 62 -7.13 -6.05 9.33
N ILE A 63 -7.77 -5.59 8.25
CA ILE A 63 -8.13 -6.39 7.08
C ILE A 63 -7.27 -5.99 5.89
N GLY A 64 -6.71 -6.97 5.19
CA GLY A 64 -5.78 -6.69 4.10
C GLY A 64 -4.37 -6.32 4.59
N ILE A 65 -3.40 -6.28 3.66
CA ILE A 65 -2.05 -5.75 3.92
C ILE A 65 -2.13 -4.33 4.52
N ALA A 66 -2.90 -3.44 3.89
CA ALA A 66 -3.01 -2.05 4.35
C ALA A 66 -3.66 -1.94 5.75
N GLY A 67 -4.73 -2.71 6.01
CA GLY A 67 -5.35 -2.72 7.33
C GLY A 67 -4.44 -3.30 8.40
N LEU A 68 -3.66 -4.34 8.09
CA LEU A 68 -2.68 -4.92 9.00
C LEU A 68 -1.61 -3.88 9.41
N VAL A 69 -1.00 -3.21 8.43
CA VAL A 69 0.04 -2.18 8.69
C VAL A 69 -0.53 -1.01 9.49
N ILE A 70 -1.74 -0.53 9.18
CA ILE A 70 -2.40 0.52 9.96
C ILE A 70 -2.66 0.08 11.41
N ARG A 71 -3.09 -1.17 11.62
CA ARG A 71 -3.38 -1.69 12.97
C ARG A 71 -2.12 -1.86 13.80
N THR A 72 -1.02 -2.31 13.21
CA THR A 72 0.21 -2.65 13.95
C THR A 72 1.21 -1.51 14.01
N GLY A 73 1.16 -0.56 13.07
CA GLY A 73 2.19 0.45 12.88
C GLY A 73 3.54 -0.10 12.46
N LYS A 74 3.59 -1.34 11.97
CA LYS A 74 4.83 -2.03 11.60
C LYS A 74 4.86 -2.32 10.10
N PRO A 75 6.03 -2.28 9.46
CA PRO A 75 6.20 -2.77 8.11
C PRO A 75 5.75 -4.23 7.97
N PHE A 76 5.29 -4.58 6.78
CA PHE A 76 4.93 -5.93 6.36
C PHE A 76 5.72 -6.27 5.10
N TRP A 77 6.17 -7.52 4.95
CA TRP A 77 6.65 -8.03 3.68
C TRP A 77 6.35 -9.52 3.57
N ASP A 78 6.10 -9.98 2.35
CA ASP A 78 5.85 -11.39 2.03
C ASP A 78 6.38 -11.69 0.62
N ASN A 79 6.98 -12.88 0.48
CA ASN A 79 7.58 -13.38 -0.74
C ASN A 79 6.70 -14.40 -1.46
N ASN A 80 5.51 -14.70 -0.95
CA ASN A 80 4.63 -15.69 -1.55
C ASN A 80 3.15 -15.31 -1.42
N LEU A 81 2.75 -14.26 -2.13
CA LEU A 81 1.39 -13.74 -2.12
C LEU A 81 0.42 -14.55 -3.00
N ILE A 82 0.93 -15.43 -3.88
CA ILE A 82 0.14 -16.25 -4.80
C ILE A 82 -0.44 -17.49 -4.10
N GLU A 83 0.27 -18.06 -3.12
CA GLU A 83 -0.16 -19.25 -2.38
C GLU A 83 -1.27 -18.99 -1.35
N TYR A 84 -1.76 -17.76 -1.22
CA TYR A 84 -2.94 -17.47 -0.42
C TYR A 84 -4.19 -18.09 -1.07
N GLU A 85 -4.45 -19.36 -0.75
CA GLU A 85 -5.60 -20.14 -1.23
C GLU A 85 -6.93 -19.44 -0.93
N TYR A 86 -7.93 -19.77 -1.75
CA TYR A 86 -9.30 -19.24 -1.72
C TYR A 86 -9.98 -19.28 -0.33
N SER A 87 -9.51 -20.11 0.61
CA SER A 87 -10.01 -20.18 1.99
C SER A 87 -9.53 -19.02 2.88
N ASN A 88 -8.45 -18.33 2.50
CA ASN A 88 -7.87 -17.17 3.20
C ASN A 88 -8.13 -15.83 2.47
N LYS A 89 -9.12 -15.82 1.56
CA LYS A 89 -9.54 -14.73 0.64
C LYS A 89 -9.86 -13.36 1.25
N MET A 90 -9.70 -13.18 2.55
CA MET A 90 -9.96 -11.91 3.23
C MET A 90 -8.77 -10.93 3.22
N TYR A 91 -7.54 -11.32 2.85
CA TYR A 91 -6.36 -10.59 3.30
C TYR A 91 -5.42 -9.94 2.27
N THR A 92 -5.60 -10.04 0.94
CA THR A 92 -4.67 -9.41 -0.03
C THR A 92 -5.28 -8.96 -1.39
N PRO A 93 -6.44 -8.27 -1.45
CA PRO A 93 -7.09 -7.97 -2.73
C PRO A 93 -6.23 -7.14 -3.71
N ILE A 94 -5.31 -6.31 -3.22
CA ILE A 94 -4.41 -5.56 -4.10
C ILE A 94 -3.40 -6.48 -4.82
N ALA A 95 -2.82 -7.43 -4.08
CA ALA A 95 -1.87 -8.39 -4.63
C ALA A 95 -2.54 -9.29 -5.67
N GLN A 96 -3.80 -9.66 -5.45
CA GLN A 96 -4.57 -10.43 -6.44
C GLN A 96 -4.93 -9.61 -7.69
N ASN A 97 -5.36 -8.35 -7.55
CA ASN A 97 -5.72 -7.52 -8.70
C ASN A 97 -4.52 -7.20 -9.59
N GLU A 98 -3.34 -7.04 -8.99
CA GLU A 98 -2.10 -6.70 -9.68
C GLU A 98 -1.17 -7.90 -9.86
N HIS A 99 -1.60 -9.14 -9.58
CA HIS A 99 -0.80 -10.37 -9.75
C HIS A 99 0.59 -10.29 -9.08
N LEU A 100 0.68 -9.71 -7.89
CA LEU A 100 1.94 -9.59 -7.15
C LEU A 100 2.35 -10.94 -6.57
N HIS A 101 3.60 -11.34 -6.81
CA HIS A 101 4.22 -12.49 -6.18
C HIS A 101 4.76 -12.13 -4.80
N SER A 102 5.44 -11.00 -4.70
CA SER A 102 6.02 -10.50 -3.47
C SER A 102 5.66 -9.03 -3.29
N ALA A 103 5.50 -8.60 -2.04
CA ALA A 103 5.24 -7.20 -1.74
C ALA A 103 5.72 -6.80 -0.36
N VAL A 104 6.10 -5.54 -0.24
CA VAL A 104 6.46 -4.86 0.98
C VAL A 104 5.55 -3.67 1.20
N ALA A 105 5.18 -3.40 2.45
CA ALA A 105 4.32 -2.30 2.82
C ALA A 105 4.82 -1.63 4.10
N VAL A 106 4.84 -0.30 4.12
CA VAL A 106 5.31 0.53 5.24
C VAL A 106 4.24 1.53 5.66
N PRO A 107 4.13 1.85 6.97
CA PRO A 107 3.15 2.81 7.45
C PRO A 107 3.52 4.24 7.02
N ILE A 108 2.52 5.02 6.61
CA ILE A 108 2.64 6.46 6.42
C ILE A 108 2.18 7.13 7.71
N ILE A 109 3.09 7.83 8.38
CA ILE A 109 2.85 8.46 9.67
C ILE A 109 2.81 9.97 9.48
N ALA A 110 1.72 10.61 9.88
CA ALA A 110 1.62 12.07 9.88
C ALA A 110 2.53 12.68 10.94
N ASN A 111 2.83 13.97 10.82
CA ASN A 111 3.64 14.71 11.80
C ASN A 111 3.10 14.63 13.24
N THR A 112 1.81 14.31 13.41
CA THR A 112 1.16 14.08 14.71
C THR A 112 1.48 12.72 15.34
N GLY A 113 2.22 11.85 14.64
CA GLY A 113 2.50 10.46 15.04
C GLY A 113 1.38 9.47 14.69
N ILE A 114 0.30 9.94 14.06
CA ILE A 114 -0.84 9.09 13.66
C ILE A 114 -0.53 8.41 12.32
N ILE A 115 -0.78 7.10 12.24
CA ILE A 115 -0.70 6.36 10.97
C ILE A 115 -1.91 6.74 10.12
N ILE A 116 -1.68 7.36 8.97
CA ILE A 116 -2.73 7.86 8.07
C ILE A 116 -2.90 7.00 6.81
N GLY A 117 -1.94 6.12 6.54
CA GLY A 117 -1.94 5.33 5.33
C GLY A 117 -0.82 4.29 5.28
N VAL A 118 -0.67 3.71 4.09
CA VAL A 118 0.29 2.66 3.80
C VAL A 118 0.85 2.89 2.41
N LEU A 119 2.18 2.85 2.28
CA LEU A 119 2.88 2.78 1.01
C LEU A 119 3.27 1.32 0.77
N LEU A 120 2.88 0.76 -0.38
CA LEU A 120 3.17 -0.61 -0.79
C LEU A 120 3.93 -0.60 -2.10
N ALA A 121 4.89 -1.51 -2.23
CA ALA A 121 5.54 -1.81 -3.48
C ALA A 121 5.66 -3.33 -3.65
N GLY A 122 5.61 -3.82 -4.89
CA GLY A 122 5.64 -5.26 -5.16
C GLY A 122 6.14 -5.62 -6.55
N TYR A 123 6.37 -6.91 -6.72
CA TYR A 123 6.87 -7.52 -7.95
C TYR A 123 5.88 -8.58 -8.45
N HIS A 124 5.74 -8.70 -9.78
CA HIS A 124 5.01 -9.77 -10.44
C HIS A 124 5.82 -11.08 -10.47
N SER A 125 7.15 -10.98 -10.40
CA SER A 125 8.08 -12.11 -10.44
C SER A 125 8.58 -12.49 -9.04
N ASN A 126 9.29 -13.63 -8.90
CA ASN A 126 9.87 -14.13 -7.65
C ASN A 126 11.09 -13.31 -7.17
N ILE A 127 11.00 -11.99 -7.13
CA ILE A 127 12.00 -11.12 -6.53
C ILE A 127 11.72 -11.05 -5.03
N GLU A 128 12.71 -11.38 -4.20
CA GLU A 128 12.53 -11.37 -2.76
C GLU A 128 12.50 -9.95 -2.19
N VAL A 129 11.49 -9.68 -1.39
CA VAL A 129 11.40 -8.54 -0.48
C VAL A 129 11.83 -8.93 0.94
N SER A 130 12.37 -7.96 1.66
CA SER A 130 12.85 -8.14 3.02
C SER A 130 12.70 -6.86 3.84
N ASN A 131 13.16 -6.90 5.09
CA ASN A 131 13.28 -5.70 5.91
C ASN A 131 14.16 -4.61 5.25
N LYS A 132 15.17 -4.98 4.45
CA LYS A 132 15.98 -4.00 3.70
C LYS A 132 15.15 -3.27 2.66
N THR A 133 14.27 -3.99 1.96
CA THR A 133 13.33 -3.41 1.00
C THR A 133 12.37 -2.46 1.70
N ALA A 134 11.88 -2.84 2.89
CA ALA A 134 11.02 -1.98 3.71
C ALA A 134 11.73 -0.69 4.13
N GLN A 135 12.99 -0.79 4.58
CA GLN A 135 13.80 0.38 4.93
C GLN A 135 14.02 1.31 3.73
N THR A 136 14.25 0.75 2.54
CA THR A 136 14.39 1.52 1.30
C THR A 136 13.10 2.28 1.00
N LEU A 137 11.94 1.60 1.07
CA LEU A 137 10.65 2.22 0.83
C LEU A 137 10.31 3.32 1.87
N SER A 138 10.71 3.12 3.14
CA SER A 138 10.53 4.12 4.19
C SER A 138 11.38 5.39 4.01
N GLN A 139 12.45 5.38 3.21
CA GLN A 139 13.26 6.59 2.95
C GLN A 139 12.55 7.59 2.02
N TYR A 140 11.47 7.17 1.37
CA TYR A 140 10.65 8.02 0.51
C TYR A 140 9.58 8.83 1.28
N LEU A 141 9.35 8.52 2.55
CA LEU A 141 8.37 9.16 3.43
C LEU A 141 9.06 10.10 4.43
#